data_AF-A0A381ZCC8-F1
#
_entry.id   AF-A0A381ZCC8-F1
#
_cell.length_a   1.000
_cell.length_b   1.000
_cell.length_c   1.000
_cell.angle_alpha   90.00
_cell.angle_beta   90.00
_cell.angle_gamma   90.00
#
_symmetry.space_group_name_H-M   'P 1'
#
loop_
_entity.id
_entity.type
_entity.pdbx_description
1 polymer ?
#
loop_
_entity_poly.entity_id
_entity_poly.type
_entity_poly.pdbx_seq_one_letter_code
_entity_poly.pdbx_strand_id
1 'polypeptide(L)'
;MINTIKNFKWFFGVSFLCVLLGVFTFITFINQNFIFLNENNLQYLLILDVALLVIFLILLIRETSKIFYEYKSKTAGSRTSLNYVLQFSLFAFIPSLIVAIFSLILFNVGLQKYFDQKITSAVNNSYEVARNYIEETKKSVETDVLLIGFDLSRYSGVFFSNPNRFSQIVRTQKELRKVDEIYLIDSSGNILVANTNNPEDEFTTPSEEEFSKALEGKAVSIDRSIEKKTAVMIKLNNFIDTYLFVSKNVEPKLLQYLDDTEQA
;
A
#
# COMPACT_ATOMS: atom_id res chain seq x y z
N MET A 1 63.17 6.59 -14.49
CA MET A 1 62.38 7.81 -14.19
C MET A 1 61.22 8.05 -15.17
N ILE A 2 61.33 7.76 -16.48
CA ILE A 2 60.25 7.96 -17.48
C ILE A 2 59.22 6.80 -17.55
N ASN A 3 59.60 5.57 -17.22
CA ASN A 3 58.69 4.41 -17.32
C ASN A 3 57.59 4.37 -16.24
N THR A 4 57.79 5.00 -15.07
CA THR A 4 56.79 5.00 -13.99
C THR A 4 55.61 5.93 -14.29
N ILE A 5 55.84 7.05 -14.99
CA ILE A 5 54.80 8.00 -15.42
C ILE A 5 53.94 7.42 -16.56
N LYS A 6 54.50 6.52 -17.39
CA LYS A 6 53.80 5.94 -18.54
C LYS A 6 52.67 4.98 -18.12
N ASN A 7 52.81 4.30 -16.98
CA ASN A 7 51.77 3.41 -16.43
C ASN A 7 50.59 4.14 -15.77
N PHE A 8 50.81 5.35 -15.24
CA PHE A 8 49.74 6.12 -14.58
C PHE A 8 48.68 6.65 -15.56
N LYS A 9 48.99 6.81 -16.85
CA LYS A 9 48.04 7.34 -17.85
C LYS A 9 46.75 6.53 -17.97
N TRP A 10 46.83 5.20 -17.89
CA TRP A 10 45.66 4.31 -17.93
C TRP A 10 44.81 4.43 -16.67
N PHE A 11 45.45 4.54 -15.50
CA PHE A 11 44.75 4.76 -14.23
C PHE A 11 43.95 6.07 -14.24
N PHE A 12 44.57 7.16 -14.69
CA PHE A 12 43.89 8.46 -14.83
C PHE A 12 42.73 8.41 -15.85
N GLY A 13 42.91 7.70 -16.97
CA GLY A 13 41.85 7.52 -17.97
C GLY A 13 40.63 6.78 -17.42
N VAL A 14 40.85 5.66 -16.72
CA VAL A 14 39.77 4.87 -16.10
C VAL A 14 39.07 5.65 -14.99
N SER A 15 39.82 6.39 -14.16
CA SER A 15 39.24 7.24 -13.12
C SER A 15 38.36 8.34 -13.69
N PHE A 16 38.83 9.04 -14.73
CA PHE A 16 38.06 10.09 -15.39
C PHE A 16 36.79 9.55 -16.06
N LEU A 17 36.90 8.38 -16.70
CA LEU A 17 35.75 7.70 -17.29
C LEU A 17 34.71 7.30 -16.24
N CYS A 18 35.14 6.80 -15.07
CA CYS A 18 34.25 6.45 -13.97
C CYS A 18 33.46 7.66 -13.45
N VAL A 19 34.11 8.82 -13.32
CA VAL A 19 33.46 10.06 -12.89
C VAL A 19 32.46 10.55 -13.94
N LEU A 20 32.84 10.54 -15.22
CA LEU A 20 31.93 10.94 -16.30
C LEU A 20 30.70 10.03 -16.40
N LEU A 21 30.89 8.70 -16.28
CA LEU A 21 29.78 7.75 -16.34
C LEU A 21 28.87 7.90 -15.13
N GLY A 22 29.43 8.07 -13.91
CA GLY A 22 28.63 8.36 -12.72
C GLY A 22 27.82 9.65 -12.79
N VAL A 23 28.39 10.73 -13.35
CA VAL A 23 27.66 12.00 -13.59
C VAL A 23 26.57 11.80 -14.64
N PHE A 24 26.85 11.04 -15.71
CA PHE A 24 25.88 10.72 -16.73
C PHE A 24 24.71 9.89 -16.17
N THR A 25 25.00 8.89 -15.34
CA THR A 25 23.99 8.11 -14.62
C THR A 25 23.17 9.00 -13.69
N PHE A 26 23.79 9.94 -12.97
CA PHE A 26 23.08 10.88 -12.11
C PHE A 26 22.09 11.79 -12.88
N ILE A 27 22.53 12.38 -14.00
CA ILE A 27 21.68 13.23 -14.85
C ILE A 27 20.54 12.40 -15.45
N THR A 28 20.82 11.15 -15.84
CA THR A 28 19.80 10.22 -16.34
C THR A 28 18.79 9.87 -15.25
N PHE A 29 19.26 9.67 -14.02
CA PHE A 29 18.44 9.30 -12.86
C PHE A 29 17.47 10.42 -12.43
N ILE A 30 17.91 11.68 -12.48
CA ILE A 30 17.08 12.84 -12.12
C ILE A 30 16.04 13.20 -13.19
N ASN A 31 15.94 12.39 -14.26
CA ASN A 31 14.95 12.51 -15.33
C ASN A 31 15.00 13.87 -16.07
N GLN A 32 16.19 14.47 -16.21
CA GLN A 32 16.40 15.58 -17.13
C GLN A 32 16.47 15.04 -18.57
N ASN A 33 15.31 14.74 -19.18
CA ASN A 33 14.99 14.67 -20.62
C ASN A 33 15.99 14.12 -21.67
N PHE A 34 17.13 13.52 -21.32
CA PHE A 34 18.13 13.07 -22.30
C PHE A 34 17.86 11.65 -22.82
N ILE A 35 17.20 10.77 -22.05
CA ILE A 35 16.84 9.39 -22.46
C ILE A 35 15.52 8.98 -21.77
N PHE A 36 14.60 8.33 -22.49
CA PHE A 36 13.42 7.69 -21.90
C PHE A 36 13.86 6.56 -20.95
N LEU A 37 13.57 6.71 -19.67
CA LEU A 37 13.87 5.74 -18.62
C LEU A 37 12.95 4.51 -18.76
N ASN A 38 13.50 3.42 -19.29
CA ASN A 38 12.96 2.08 -19.12
C ASN A 38 13.72 1.41 -17.96
N GLU A 39 13.03 0.66 -17.07
CA GLU A 39 13.63 -0.08 -15.94
C GLU A 39 14.85 -0.90 -16.39
N ASN A 40 14.77 -1.53 -17.56
CA ASN A 40 15.85 -2.32 -18.14
C ASN A 40 17.08 -1.49 -18.51
N ASN A 41 16.89 -0.31 -19.11
CA ASN A 41 17.99 0.55 -19.55
C ASN A 41 18.77 1.11 -18.35
N LEU A 42 18.04 1.48 -17.29
CA LEU A 42 18.64 1.94 -16.05
C LEU A 42 19.43 0.82 -15.37
N GLN A 43 18.90 -0.41 -15.35
CA GLN A 43 19.59 -1.56 -14.78
C GLN A 43 20.91 -1.85 -15.50
N TYR A 44 20.94 -1.83 -16.83
CA TYR A 44 22.18 -2.03 -17.59
C TYR A 44 23.22 -0.94 -17.32
N LEU A 45 22.79 0.32 -17.19
CA LEU A 45 23.68 1.43 -16.88
C LEU A 45 24.32 1.28 -15.50
N LEU A 46 23.53 0.90 -14.49
CA LEU A 46 24.02 0.65 -13.14
C LEU A 46 24.99 -0.55 -13.08
N ILE A 47 24.70 -1.63 -13.82
CA ILE A 47 25.61 -2.78 -13.91
C ILE A 47 26.95 -2.36 -14.52
N LEU A 48 26.92 -1.53 -15.57
CA LEU A 48 28.13 -1.00 -16.20
C LEU A 48 28.95 -0.12 -15.24
N ASP A 49 28.29 0.75 -14.48
CA ASP A 49 28.93 1.57 -13.43
C ASP A 49 29.64 0.69 -12.39
N VAL A 50 28.94 -0.33 -11.87
CA VAL A 50 29.51 -1.26 -10.88
C VAL A 50 30.70 -2.02 -11.46
N ALA A 51 30.61 -2.53 -12.68
CA ALA A 51 31.70 -3.25 -13.33
C ALA A 51 32.94 -2.36 -13.49
N LEU A 52 32.76 -1.11 -13.91
CA LEU A 52 33.84 -0.16 -14.10
C LEU A 52 34.50 0.25 -12.76
N LEU A 53 33.69 0.41 -11.71
CA LEU A 53 34.17 0.67 -10.35
C LEU A 53 35.02 -0.49 -9.83
N VAL A 54 34.58 -1.74 -10.01
CA VAL A 54 35.33 -2.94 -9.61
C VAL A 54 36.68 -3.00 -10.33
N ILE A 55 36.72 -2.73 -11.64
CA ILE A 55 37.98 -2.67 -12.41
C ILE A 55 38.91 -1.59 -11.85
N PHE A 56 38.38 -0.40 -11.56
CA PHE A 56 39.15 0.68 -10.96
C PHE A 56 39.73 0.29 -9.59
N LEU A 57 38.95 -0.37 -8.73
CA LEU A 57 39.37 -0.80 -7.40
C LEU A 57 40.48 -1.85 -7.46
N ILE A 58 40.39 -2.81 -8.40
CA ILE A 58 41.46 -3.80 -8.64
C ILE A 58 42.76 -3.11 -9.05
N LEU A 59 42.69 -2.14 -9.99
CA LEU A 59 43.86 -1.39 -10.44
C LEU A 59 44.48 -0.57 -9.30
N LEU A 60 43.64 0.07 -8.48
CA LEU A 60 44.07 0.86 -7.33
C LEU A 60 44.82 -0.01 -6.31
N ILE A 61 44.24 -1.14 -5.90
CA ILE A 61 44.86 -2.08 -4.94
C ILE A 61 46.21 -2.57 -5.48
N ARG A 62 46.27 -2.93 -6.76
CA ARG A 62 47.50 -3.43 -7.39
C ARG A 62 48.61 -2.40 -7.37
N GLU A 63 48.32 -1.16 -7.75
CA GLU A 63 49.33 -0.09 -7.82
C GLU A 63 49.77 0.35 -6.42
N THR A 64 48.83 0.50 -5.48
CA THR A 64 49.16 0.82 -4.08
C THR A 64 50.00 -0.28 -3.42
N SER A 65 49.69 -1.55 -3.68
CA SER A 65 50.47 -2.68 -3.15
C SER A 65 51.91 -2.66 -3.67
N LYS A 66 52.11 -2.37 -4.96
CA LYS A 66 53.44 -2.28 -5.57
C LYS A 66 54.31 -1.21 -4.90
N ILE A 67 53.75 -0.01 -4.71
CA ILE A 67 54.43 1.10 -4.03
C ILE A 67 54.77 0.72 -2.58
N PHE A 68 53.86 0.05 -1.87
CA PHE A 68 54.08 -0.40 -0.49
C PHE A 68 55.22 -1.42 -0.37
N TYR A 69 55.33 -2.36 -1.32
CA TYR A 69 56.44 -3.31 -1.37
C TYR A 69 57.78 -2.62 -1.64
N GLU A 70 57.84 -1.65 -2.57
CA GLU A 70 59.04 -0.86 -2.86
C GLU A 70 59.48 0.00 -1.66
N TYR A 71 58.53 0.50 -0.86
CA TYR A 71 58.80 1.24 0.38
C TYR A 71 59.43 0.37 1.48
N LYS A 72 59.04 -0.92 1.56
CA LYS A 72 59.55 -1.85 2.58
C LYS A 72 61.02 -2.24 2.37
N SER A 73 61.59 -2.06 1.16
CA SER A 73 62.97 -2.46 0.81
C SER A 73 64.10 -1.49 1.24
N LYS A 74 63.83 -0.50 2.12
CA LYS A 74 64.83 0.31 2.86
C LYS A 74 66.03 0.84 2.04
N THR A 75 65.81 1.78 1.13
CA THR A 75 66.86 2.70 0.65
C THR A 75 66.67 4.10 1.28
N ALA A 76 67.78 4.79 1.56
CA ALA A 76 67.81 6.01 2.37
C ALA A 76 67.03 7.18 1.73
N GLY A 77 65.88 7.54 2.31
CA GLY A 77 65.04 8.67 1.86
C GLY A 77 63.73 8.86 2.65
N SER A 78 63.64 8.41 3.90
CA SER A 78 62.37 8.21 4.62
C SER A 78 61.55 9.48 4.88
N ARG A 79 62.17 10.67 4.99
CA ARG A 79 61.44 11.94 5.12
C ARG A 79 60.79 12.40 3.81
N THR A 80 61.43 12.13 2.68
CA THR A 80 60.90 12.45 1.34
C THR A 80 59.73 11.53 1.00
N SER A 81 59.83 10.24 1.33
CA SER A 81 58.76 9.28 1.06
C SER A 81 57.48 9.56 1.86
N LEU A 82 57.57 10.13 3.06
CA LEU A 82 56.40 10.44 3.90
C LEU A 82 55.55 11.58 3.30
N ASN A 83 56.21 12.63 2.77
CA ASN A 83 55.52 13.71 2.07
C ASN A 83 54.81 13.22 0.80
N TYR A 84 55.42 12.29 0.05
CA TYR A 84 54.79 11.68 -1.11
C TYR A 84 53.59 10.79 -0.74
N VAL A 85 53.66 10.05 0.36
CA VAL A 85 52.53 9.25 0.86
C VAL A 85 51.37 10.17 1.28
N LEU A 86 51.64 11.29 1.94
CA LEU A 86 50.62 12.28 2.30
C LEU A 86 49.95 12.91 1.07
N GLN A 87 50.76 13.37 0.10
CA GLN A 87 50.23 13.94 -1.15
C GLN A 87 49.42 12.91 -1.95
N PHE A 88 49.89 11.67 -2.03
CA PHE A 88 49.16 10.58 -2.68
C PHE A 88 47.86 10.25 -1.96
N SER A 89 47.86 10.22 -0.62
CA SER A 89 46.65 9.96 0.18
C SER A 89 45.61 11.08 0.01
N LEU A 90 46.02 12.36 0.04
CA LEU A 90 45.10 13.47 -0.23
C LEU A 90 44.52 13.40 -1.65
N PHE A 91 45.37 13.09 -2.63
CA PHE A 91 44.96 12.99 -4.02
C PHE A 91 44.03 11.81 -4.28
N ALA A 92 44.20 10.68 -3.58
CA ALA A 92 43.29 9.53 -3.64
C ALA A 92 42.00 9.75 -2.84
N PHE A 93 42.06 10.50 -1.74
CA PHE A 93 40.92 10.75 -0.87
C PHE A 93 39.85 11.64 -1.53
N ILE A 94 40.25 12.70 -2.21
CA ILE A 94 39.31 13.66 -2.84
C ILE A 94 38.32 12.97 -3.81
N PRO A 95 38.75 12.20 -4.84
CA PRO A 95 37.82 11.54 -5.75
C PRO A 95 37.00 10.46 -5.03
N SER A 96 37.56 9.74 -4.05
CA SER A 96 36.82 8.78 -3.22
C SER A 96 35.71 9.45 -2.42
N LEU A 97 35.98 10.63 -1.84
CA LEU A 97 35.01 11.38 -1.05
C LEU A 97 33.87 11.89 -1.94
N ILE A 98 34.20 12.40 -3.13
CA ILE A 98 33.21 12.82 -4.12
C ILE A 98 32.29 11.65 -4.47
N VAL A 99 32.86 10.48 -4.82
CA VAL A 99 32.07 9.27 -5.13
C VAL A 99 31.18 8.86 -3.95
N ALA A 100 31.68 8.91 -2.71
CA ALA A 100 30.87 8.58 -1.53
C ALA A 100 29.68 9.53 -1.35
N ILE A 101 29.90 10.84 -1.53
CA ILE A 101 28.83 11.85 -1.45
C ILE A 101 27.78 11.63 -2.54
N PHE A 102 28.21 11.43 -3.79
CA PHE A 102 27.31 11.14 -4.90
C PHE A 102 26.54 9.84 -4.69
N SER A 103 27.20 8.78 -4.21
CA SER A 103 26.55 7.51 -3.90
C SER A 103 25.48 7.66 -2.82
N LEU A 104 25.74 8.45 -1.78
CA LEU A 104 24.77 8.70 -0.71
C LEU A 104 23.55 9.49 -1.23
N ILE A 105 23.78 10.50 -2.08
CA ILE A 105 22.69 11.26 -2.73
C ILE A 105 21.87 10.35 -3.64
N LEU A 106 22.54 9.56 -4.50
CA LEU A 106 21.89 8.62 -5.42
C LEU A 106 21.08 7.56 -4.68
N PHE A 107 21.64 7.00 -3.61
CA PHE A 107 20.96 6.02 -2.78
C PHE A 107 19.71 6.62 -2.15
N ASN A 108 19.80 7.82 -1.58
CA ASN A 108 18.66 8.48 -0.95
C ASN A 108 17.56 8.81 -1.96
N VAL A 109 17.89 9.56 -3.02
CA VAL A 109 16.90 9.99 -4.03
C VAL A 109 16.32 8.77 -4.77
N GLY A 110 17.16 7.79 -5.07
CA GLY A 110 16.76 6.64 -5.85
C GLY A 110 15.93 5.62 -5.09
N LEU A 111 16.30 5.32 -3.85
CA LEU A 111 15.46 4.50 -3.00
C LEU A 111 14.14 5.18 -2.72
N GLN A 112 14.17 6.46 -2.32
CA GLN A 112 12.95 7.18 -1.98
C GLN A 112 11.96 7.15 -3.15
N LYS A 113 12.38 7.51 -4.36
CA LYS A 113 11.48 7.50 -5.52
C LYS A 113 10.96 6.10 -5.87
N TYR A 114 11.80 5.06 -5.79
CA TYR A 114 11.38 3.69 -6.08
C TYR A 114 10.39 3.16 -5.04
N PHE A 115 10.65 3.39 -3.75
CA PHE A 115 9.82 2.93 -2.66
C PHE A 115 8.54 3.74 -2.51
N ASP A 116 8.59 5.06 -2.66
CA ASP A 116 7.40 5.93 -2.58
C ASP A 116 6.36 5.48 -3.61
N GLN A 117 6.76 5.26 -4.87
CA GLN A 117 5.83 4.80 -5.89
C GLN A 117 5.23 3.43 -5.56
N LYS A 118 6.04 2.48 -5.08
CA LYS A 118 5.55 1.13 -4.72
C LYS A 118 4.63 1.16 -3.51
N ILE A 119 4.95 1.97 -2.50
CA ILE A 119 4.15 2.13 -1.29
C ILE A 119 2.83 2.82 -1.63
N THR A 120 2.84 3.96 -2.32
CA THR A 120 1.62 4.65 -2.76
C THR A 120 0.74 3.73 -3.61
N SER A 121 1.33 2.97 -4.54
CA SER A 121 0.56 2.02 -5.36
C SER A 121 -0.07 0.92 -4.50
N ALA A 122 0.67 0.36 -3.54
CA ALA A 122 0.16 -0.67 -2.65
C ALA A 122 -0.97 -0.16 -1.74
N VAL A 123 -0.84 1.07 -1.23
CA VAL A 123 -1.84 1.76 -0.41
C VAL A 123 -3.11 2.00 -1.23
N ASN A 124 -3.00 2.58 -2.43
CA ASN A 124 -4.14 2.81 -3.32
C ASN A 124 -4.84 1.51 -3.74
N ASN A 125 -4.07 0.46 -4.08
CA ASN A 125 -4.65 -0.84 -4.41
C ASN A 125 -5.40 -1.44 -3.20
N SER A 126 -4.89 -1.24 -1.98
CA SER A 126 -5.55 -1.72 -0.76
C SER A 126 -6.85 -0.96 -0.50
N TYR A 127 -6.87 0.36 -0.75
CA TYR A 127 -8.09 1.18 -0.72
C TYR A 127 -9.13 0.66 -1.71
N GLU A 128 -8.74 0.46 -2.97
CA GLU A 128 -9.66 -0.04 -4.00
C GLU A 128 -10.26 -1.40 -3.64
N VAL A 129 -9.43 -2.32 -3.11
CA VAL A 129 -9.91 -3.62 -2.63
C VAL A 129 -10.90 -3.47 -1.49
N ALA A 130 -10.61 -2.64 -0.48
CA ALA A 130 -11.51 -2.42 0.65
C ALA A 130 -12.83 -1.79 0.21
N ARG A 131 -12.77 -0.77 -0.65
CA ARG A 131 -13.94 -0.10 -1.23
C ARG A 131 -14.80 -1.09 -2.03
N ASN A 132 -14.19 -1.86 -2.92
CA ASN A 132 -14.91 -2.84 -3.74
C ASN A 132 -15.57 -3.92 -2.90
N TYR A 133 -14.91 -4.41 -1.84
CA TYR A 133 -15.51 -5.38 -0.92
C TYR A 133 -16.72 -4.82 -0.18
N ILE A 134 -16.68 -3.55 0.26
CA ILE A 134 -17.82 -2.89 0.90
C ILE A 134 -18.97 -2.73 -0.10
N GLU A 135 -18.68 -2.32 -1.34
CA GLU A 135 -19.71 -2.22 -2.39
C GLU A 135 -20.32 -3.58 -2.76
N GLU A 136 -19.52 -4.63 -2.82
CA GLU A 136 -19.99 -6.01 -3.03
C GLU A 136 -20.85 -6.49 -1.85
N THR A 137 -20.40 -6.22 -0.62
CA THR A 137 -21.15 -6.53 0.60
C THR A 137 -22.50 -5.83 0.61
N LYS A 138 -22.56 -4.56 0.18
CA LYS A 138 -23.81 -3.82 0.05
C LYS A 138 -24.79 -4.48 -0.92
N LYS A 139 -24.32 -4.88 -2.10
CA LYS A 139 -25.15 -5.62 -3.08
C LYS A 139 -25.60 -6.98 -2.55
N SER A 140 -24.74 -7.67 -1.80
CA SER A 140 -25.09 -8.93 -1.13
C SER A 140 -26.21 -8.70 -0.13
N VAL A 141 -26.09 -7.71 0.76
CA VAL A 141 -27.13 -7.39 1.75
C VAL A 141 -28.44 -7.01 1.07
N GLU A 142 -28.42 -6.19 0.01
CA GLU A 142 -29.61 -5.86 -0.78
C GLU A 142 -30.31 -7.12 -1.32
N THR A 143 -29.53 -8.08 -1.81
CA THR A 143 -30.06 -9.37 -2.30
C THR A 143 -30.62 -10.22 -1.15
N ASP A 144 -29.89 -10.30 -0.04
CA ASP A 144 -30.28 -11.08 1.13
C ASP A 144 -31.59 -10.56 1.74
N VAL A 145 -31.78 -9.24 1.81
CA VAL A 145 -33.03 -8.62 2.31
C VAL A 145 -34.24 -9.06 1.49
N LEU A 146 -34.11 -9.06 0.15
CA LEU A 146 -35.18 -9.50 -0.74
C LEU A 146 -35.51 -10.98 -0.54
N LEU A 147 -34.49 -11.83 -0.43
CA LEU A 147 -34.65 -13.28 -0.20
C LEU A 147 -35.26 -13.58 1.17
N ILE A 148 -34.76 -12.93 2.22
CA ILE A 148 -35.30 -13.04 3.58
C ILE A 148 -36.76 -12.58 3.58
N GLY A 149 -37.07 -11.42 2.97
CA GLY A 149 -38.43 -10.92 2.89
C GLY A 149 -39.38 -11.87 2.18
N PHE A 150 -38.94 -12.47 1.08
CA PHE A 150 -39.70 -13.49 0.36
C PHE A 150 -39.95 -14.74 1.20
N ASP A 151 -38.93 -15.23 1.92
CA ASP A 151 -39.06 -16.39 2.79
C ASP A 151 -39.97 -16.09 3.99
N LEU A 152 -39.80 -14.95 4.66
CA LEU A 152 -40.64 -14.54 5.79
C LEU A 152 -42.09 -14.31 5.40
N SER A 153 -42.36 -13.81 4.19
CA SER A 153 -43.73 -13.62 3.66
C SER A 153 -44.53 -14.91 3.61
N ARG A 154 -43.88 -16.08 3.47
CA ARG A 154 -44.54 -17.40 3.50
C ARG A 154 -45.00 -17.79 4.90
N TYR A 155 -44.42 -17.18 5.93
CA TYR A 155 -44.69 -17.47 7.34
C TYR A 155 -45.48 -16.35 8.04
N SER A 156 -46.11 -15.43 7.29
CA SER A 156 -46.90 -14.34 7.88
C SER A 156 -48.03 -14.83 8.79
N GLY A 157 -48.66 -15.97 8.48
CA GLY A 157 -49.65 -16.59 9.39
C GLY A 157 -49.04 -17.05 10.72
N VAL A 158 -47.77 -17.47 10.71
CA VAL A 158 -47.04 -17.89 11.93
C VAL A 158 -46.67 -16.68 12.79
N PHE A 159 -46.38 -15.53 12.17
CA PHE A 159 -46.13 -14.27 12.88
C PHE A 159 -47.28 -13.91 13.83
N PHE A 160 -48.51 -14.01 13.36
CA PHE A 160 -49.70 -13.69 14.17
C PHE A 160 -50.12 -14.82 15.14
N SER A 161 -49.93 -16.09 14.75
CA SER A 161 -50.41 -17.23 15.55
C SER A 161 -49.40 -17.71 16.59
N ASN A 162 -48.09 -17.60 16.33
CA ASN A 162 -47.02 -18.04 17.21
C ASN A 162 -45.74 -17.20 17.02
N PRO A 163 -45.67 -16.01 17.65
CA PRO A 163 -44.52 -15.11 17.54
C PRO A 163 -43.19 -15.76 17.92
N ASN A 164 -43.18 -16.65 18.93
CA ASN A 164 -41.96 -17.35 19.35
C ASN A 164 -41.39 -18.25 18.25
N ARG A 165 -42.26 -19.00 17.55
CA ARG A 165 -41.86 -19.82 16.41
C ARG A 165 -41.40 -18.94 15.25
N PHE A 166 -42.05 -17.81 15.02
CA PHE A 166 -41.64 -16.86 13.99
C PHE A 166 -40.24 -16.27 14.26
N SER A 167 -39.93 -15.90 15.51
CA SER A 167 -38.58 -15.44 15.89
C SER A 167 -37.49 -16.48 15.64
N GLN A 168 -37.80 -17.78 15.79
CA GLN A 168 -36.88 -18.86 15.42
C GLN A 168 -36.63 -18.94 13.91
N ILE A 169 -37.66 -18.68 13.09
CA ILE A 169 -37.54 -18.61 11.64
C ILE A 169 -36.66 -17.42 11.24
N VAL A 170 -36.88 -16.24 11.85
CA VAL A 170 -36.04 -15.05 11.63
C VAL A 170 -34.58 -15.34 12.00
N ARG A 171 -34.33 -15.95 13.16
CA ARG A 171 -32.97 -16.38 13.54
C ARG A 171 -32.36 -17.33 12.51
N THR A 172 -33.11 -18.31 12.03
CA THR A 172 -32.63 -19.25 11.01
C THR A 172 -32.23 -18.52 9.72
N GLN A 173 -33.02 -17.54 9.30
CA GLN A 173 -32.70 -16.69 8.14
C GLN A 173 -31.42 -15.88 8.36
N LYS A 174 -31.24 -15.30 9.55
CA LYS A 174 -30.04 -14.58 9.94
C LYS A 174 -28.78 -15.44 9.79
N GLU A 175 -28.77 -16.60 10.43
CA GLU A 175 -27.63 -17.52 10.43
C GLU A 175 -27.33 -18.07 9.02
N LEU A 176 -28.38 -18.41 8.25
CA LEU A 176 -28.23 -18.97 6.90
C LEU A 176 -27.62 -17.96 5.91
N ARG A 177 -27.96 -16.67 6.04
CA ARG A 177 -27.47 -15.60 5.16
C ARG A 177 -26.22 -14.90 5.71
N LYS A 178 -25.81 -15.22 6.94
CA LYS A 178 -24.66 -14.59 7.63
C LYS A 178 -24.77 -13.07 7.67
N VAL A 179 -25.97 -12.58 7.97
CA VAL A 179 -26.22 -11.17 8.28
C VAL A 179 -26.15 -10.99 9.80
N ASP A 180 -25.79 -9.80 10.26
CA ASP A 180 -25.52 -9.58 11.69
C ASP A 180 -26.78 -9.23 12.47
N GLU A 181 -27.71 -8.52 11.82
CA GLU A 181 -28.93 -8.05 12.45
C GLU A 181 -30.12 -8.19 11.50
N ILE A 182 -31.23 -8.65 12.05
CA ILE A 182 -32.55 -8.60 11.42
C ILE A 182 -33.52 -7.96 12.39
N TYR A 183 -34.17 -6.89 11.95
CA TYR A 183 -35.26 -6.24 12.66
C TYR A 183 -36.52 -6.24 11.80
N LEU A 184 -37.66 -6.48 12.44
CA LEU A 184 -38.96 -6.16 11.89
C LEU A 184 -39.49 -4.96 12.65
N ILE A 185 -39.79 -3.90 11.93
CA ILE A 185 -40.23 -2.63 12.50
C ILE A 185 -41.54 -2.18 11.87
N ASP A 186 -42.34 -1.42 12.61
CA ASP A 186 -43.51 -0.74 12.06
C ASP A 186 -43.15 0.65 11.48
N SER A 187 -44.11 1.32 10.85
CA SER A 187 -43.88 2.67 10.30
C SER A 187 -43.61 3.74 11.35
N SER A 188 -43.91 3.46 12.63
CA SER A 188 -43.59 4.33 13.76
C SER A 188 -42.19 4.07 14.33
N GLY A 189 -41.47 3.09 13.78
CA GLY A 189 -40.13 2.70 14.23
C GLY A 189 -40.12 1.76 15.42
N ASN A 190 -41.27 1.21 15.85
CA ASN A 190 -41.30 0.25 16.94
C ASN A 190 -40.78 -1.10 16.45
N ILE A 191 -39.94 -1.73 17.28
CA ILE A 191 -39.39 -3.05 16.98
C ILE A 191 -40.43 -4.11 17.32
N LEU A 192 -40.88 -4.83 16.29
CA LEU A 192 -41.79 -5.98 16.40
C LEU A 192 -41.00 -7.26 16.68
N VAL A 193 -39.86 -7.43 16.01
CA VAL A 193 -38.94 -8.56 16.20
C VAL A 193 -37.50 -8.07 16.07
N ALA A 194 -36.63 -8.50 16.97
CA ALA A 194 -35.20 -8.26 16.90
C ALA A 194 -34.43 -9.59 16.94
N ASN A 195 -33.47 -9.74 16.05
CA ASN A 195 -32.43 -10.75 16.16
C ASN A 195 -31.09 -10.13 15.76
N THR A 196 -30.24 -9.86 16.74
CA THR A 196 -28.93 -9.22 16.57
C THR A 196 -27.84 -10.05 17.25
N ASN A 197 -26.61 -9.92 16.77
CA ASN A 197 -25.41 -10.44 17.44
C ASN A 197 -25.03 -9.60 18.67
N ASN A 198 -25.40 -8.31 18.68
CA ASN A 198 -25.07 -7.34 19.73
C ASN A 198 -26.36 -6.75 20.32
N PRO A 199 -26.96 -7.37 21.35
CA PRO A 199 -28.20 -6.88 21.95
C PRO A 199 -28.04 -5.59 22.77
N GLU A 200 -26.81 -5.19 23.09
CA GLU A 200 -26.51 -3.93 23.79
C GLU A 200 -26.44 -2.71 22.85
N ASP A 201 -26.30 -2.94 21.54
CA ASP A 201 -26.29 -1.84 20.55
C ASP A 201 -27.68 -1.21 20.46
N GLU A 202 -27.76 0.11 20.59
CA GLU A 202 -29.02 0.84 20.44
C GLU A 202 -29.45 0.84 18.97
N PHE A 203 -30.69 0.41 18.71
CA PHE A 203 -31.26 0.45 17.37
C PHE A 203 -31.68 1.88 17.01
N THR A 204 -30.97 2.50 16.07
CA THR A 204 -31.40 3.78 15.49
C THR A 204 -32.52 3.54 14.48
N THR A 205 -33.66 4.20 14.64
CA THR A 205 -34.79 4.12 13.69
C THR A 205 -34.44 4.78 12.34
N PRO A 206 -34.81 4.18 11.19
CA PRO A 206 -34.70 4.84 9.89
C PRO A 206 -35.47 6.17 9.81
N SER A 207 -35.02 7.06 8.92
CA SER A 207 -35.68 8.35 8.66
C SER A 207 -37.02 8.19 7.92
N GLU A 208 -37.90 9.18 8.03
CA GLU A 208 -39.19 9.20 7.31
C GLU A 208 -39.02 9.09 5.77
N GLU A 209 -37.92 9.65 5.23
CA GLU A 209 -37.61 9.56 3.80
C GLU A 209 -37.29 8.11 3.39
N GLU A 210 -36.54 7.38 4.22
CA GLU A 210 -36.21 5.97 3.98
C GLU A 210 -37.45 5.07 4.05
N PHE A 211 -38.34 5.30 5.02
CA PHE A 211 -39.64 4.64 5.07
C PHE A 211 -40.48 4.94 3.83
N SER A 212 -40.53 6.21 3.41
CA SER A 212 -41.28 6.64 2.22
C SER A 212 -40.79 5.97 0.95
N LYS A 213 -39.47 5.80 0.78
CA LYS A 213 -38.90 5.05 -0.35
C LYS A 213 -39.23 3.55 -0.28
N ALA A 214 -39.21 2.97 0.92
CA ALA A 214 -39.50 1.54 1.10
C ALA A 214 -40.98 1.21 0.84
N LEU A 215 -41.89 2.18 1.01
CA LEU A 215 -43.30 2.06 0.63
C LEU A 215 -43.51 1.77 -0.87
N GLU A 216 -42.58 2.17 -1.73
CA GLU A 216 -42.62 1.86 -3.17
C GLU A 216 -42.39 0.36 -3.48
N GLY A 217 -42.09 -0.44 -2.46
CA GLY A 217 -41.88 -1.89 -2.59
C GLY A 217 -40.47 -2.26 -3.07
N LYS A 218 -39.54 -1.31 -3.09
CA LYS A 218 -38.13 -1.53 -3.45
C LYS A 218 -37.26 -1.61 -2.20
N ALA A 219 -36.13 -2.29 -2.34
CA ALA A 219 -35.07 -2.26 -1.33
C ALA A 219 -34.43 -0.87 -1.27
N VAL A 220 -34.32 -0.35 -0.05
CA VAL A 220 -33.76 0.96 0.25
C VAL A 220 -32.53 0.76 1.10
N SER A 221 -31.37 1.17 0.57
CA SER A 221 -30.15 1.29 1.36
C SER A 221 -30.32 2.35 2.45
N ILE A 222 -29.98 2.00 3.68
CA ILE A 222 -29.99 2.89 4.85
C ILE A 222 -28.56 3.31 5.14
N ASP A 223 -28.32 4.61 5.25
CA ASP A 223 -26.98 5.09 5.59
C ASP A 223 -26.67 4.79 7.06
N ARG A 224 -25.66 3.95 7.28
CA ARG A 224 -25.14 3.56 8.59
C ARG A 224 -23.62 3.70 8.66
N SER A 225 -23.09 4.69 7.95
CA SER A 225 -21.65 4.99 7.92
C SER A 225 -21.08 5.27 9.32
N ILE A 226 -21.83 5.96 10.18
CA ILE A 226 -21.44 6.25 11.58
C ILE A 226 -21.34 4.97 12.41
N GLU A 227 -22.31 4.08 12.26
CA GLU A 227 -22.37 2.78 12.96
C GLU A 227 -21.44 1.74 12.32
N LYS A 228 -20.81 2.07 11.19
CA LYS A 228 -19.93 1.18 10.43
C LYS A 228 -20.65 -0.08 9.96
N LYS A 229 -21.91 0.07 9.56
CA LYS A 229 -22.78 -1.02 9.09
C LYS A 229 -23.24 -0.75 7.66
N THR A 230 -23.54 -1.82 6.94
CA THR A 230 -24.32 -1.76 5.71
C THR A 230 -25.72 -2.25 6.02
N ALA A 231 -26.72 -1.40 5.84
CA ALA A 231 -28.11 -1.71 6.18
C ALA A 231 -29.04 -1.47 5.00
N VAL A 232 -30.07 -2.30 4.88
CA VAL A 232 -31.08 -2.22 3.83
C VAL A 232 -32.44 -2.53 4.42
N MET A 233 -33.46 -1.84 3.93
CA MET A 233 -34.84 -1.97 4.35
C MET A 233 -35.77 -2.27 3.18
N ILE A 234 -36.77 -3.14 3.39
CA ILE A 234 -37.89 -3.36 2.46
C ILE A 234 -39.21 -3.41 3.23
N LYS A 235 -40.31 -3.05 2.57
CA LYS A 235 -41.65 -3.33 3.08
C LYS A 235 -42.06 -4.78 2.85
N LEU A 236 -42.64 -5.42 3.86
CA LEU A 236 -43.21 -6.76 3.72
C LEU A 236 -44.71 -6.68 3.44
N ASN A 237 -45.12 -7.05 2.22
CA ASN A 237 -46.51 -6.90 1.77
C ASN A 237 -47.51 -7.86 2.44
N ASN A 238 -47.04 -8.99 2.97
CA ASN A 238 -47.88 -10.01 3.61
C ASN A 238 -48.10 -9.76 5.11
N PHE A 239 -47.62 -8.63 5.63
CA PHE A 239 -47.67 -8.23 7.02
C PHE A 239 -48.38 -6.89 7.16
N ILE A 240 -48.93 -6.61 8.35
CA ILE A 240 -49.59 -5.34 8.65
C ILE A 240 -48.50 -4.35 9.07
N ASP A 241 -48.32 -3.29 8.27
CA ASP A 241 -47.38 -2.20 8.53
C ASP A 241 -46.02 -2.69 9.06
N THR A 242 -45.35 -3.54 8.30
CA THR A 242 -44.08 -4.14 8.72
C THR A 242 -43.01 -3.97 7.65
N TYR A 243 -41.85 -3.52 8.11
CA TYR A 243 -40.64 -3.36 7.32
C TYR A 243 -39.58 -4.33 7.84
N LEU A 244 -38.92 -5.00 6.90
CA LEU A 244 -37.75 -5.82 7.18
C LEU A 244 -36.52 -4.94 7.03
N PHE A 245 -35.79 -4.80 8.12
CA PHE A 245 -34.49 -4.17 8.17
C PHE A 245 -33.44 -5.24 8.41
N VAL A 246 -32.40 -5.25 7.59
CA VAL A 246 -31.27 -6.16 7.74
C VAL A 246 -29.99 -5.36 7.68
N SER A 247 -29.05 -5.68 8.55
CA SER A 247 -27.73 -5.06 8.54
C SER A 247 -26.61 -6.09 8.63
N LYS A 248 -25.44 -5.66 8.16
CA LYS A 248 -24.18 -6.38 8.29
C LYS A 248 -23.09 -5.41 8.68
N ASN A 249 -22.27 -5.79 9.66
CA ASN A 249 -21.16 -5.00 10.14
C ASN A 249 -20.06 -4.94 9.08
N VAL A 250 -19.47 -3.77 8.90
CA VAL A 250 -18.25 -3.63 8.11
C VAL A 250 -17.08 -4.05 8.98
N GLU A 251 -16.22 -4.93 8.45
CA GLU A 251 -15.06 -5.42 9.21
C GLU A 251 -14.14 -4.25 9.61
N PRO A 252 -13.75 -4.12 10.90
CA PRO A 252 -12.96 -2.98 11.38
C PRO A 252 -11.66 -2.75 10.62
N LYS A 253 -11.05 -3.83 10.13
CA LYS A 253 -9.81 -3.80 9.35
C LYS A 253 -9.99 -3.15 7.98
N LEU A 254 -11.16 -3.28 7.36
CA LEU A 254 -11.46 -2.63 6.09
C LEU A 254 -11.62 -1.12 6.26
N LEU A 255 -12.19 -0.70 7.39
CA LEU A 255 -12.34 0.72 7.72
C LEU A 255 -10.99 1.38 7.97
N GLN A 256 -10.06 0.68 8.64
CA GLN A 256 -8.68 1.15 8.77
C GLN A 256 -8.03 1.42 7.41
N TYR A 257 -8.24 0.52 6.43
CA TYR A 257 -7.72 0.74 5.08
C TYR A 257 -8.34 1.94 4.37
N LEU A 258 -9.59 2.30 4.66
CA LEU A 258 -10.19 3.52 4.12
C LEU A 258 -9.60 4.76 4.81
N ASP A 259 -9.57 4.76 6.14
CA ASP A 259 -9.09 5.88 6.97
C ASP A 259 -7.61 6.20 6.71
N ASP A 260 -6.74 5.17 6.65
CA ASP A 260 -5.30 5.30 6.44
C ASP A 260 -4.97 5.91 5.07
N THR A 261 -5.88 5.77 4.09
CA THR A 261 -5.68 6.29 2.73
C THR A 261 -6.27 7.68 2.52
N GLU A 262 -7.31 8.08 3.27
CA GLU A 262 -7.83 9.45 3.21
C GLU A 262 -6.85 10.46 3.84
N GLN A 263 -6.01 9.99 4.76
CA GLN A 263 -4.99 10.81 5.44
C GLN A 263 -3.62 10.83 4.72
N ALA A 264 -3.43 10.01 3.68
CA ALA A 264 -2.16 9.88 2.94
C ALA A 264 -2.11 10.79 1.71
#